data_AF-A0A943Z8C3-F1
#
_entry.id   AF-A0A943Z8C3-F1
#
_cell.length_a   1.000
_cell.length_b   1.000
_cell.length_c   1.000
_cell.angle_alpha   90.00
_cell.angle_beta   90.00
_cell.angle_gamma   90.00
#
_symmetry.space_group_name_H-M   'P 1'
#
loop_
_entity.id
_entity.type
_entity.pdbx_description
1 polymer ?
#
loop_
_entity_poly.entity_id
_entity_poly.type
_entity_poly.pdbx_seq_one_letter_code
_entity_poly.pdbx_strand_id
1 'polypeptide(L)'
;MDTCIKAPAASPTRRRPEASLARAILLAIAALILGAALLAAVPAPAQALDVESCTASPNEDGGDRILGATPTRVTWRAHAAEDESLSRITLAFPEGVELSADKVKVTGLADLDRVELNAQVSAPGDGTIVIEMPEAAPAGLSFLVEVYNVVFPGEGGEFQVSVSTEAADGTTAELGALGGTIVVSGISTAEQVGAWLNDQAWVQAWNSNKFLHLFFDPAIIVTSIPSVFNGWLAALGIVVIAFPAAIPVGFVLALMRMARFRILRAVAGTYVNVVRGTPMFLQIYIAFFGLPLLGLNINNFALGCCVMALNSSAYLCEIFRAGIQSISKGQFEAARSLGMNGAQTMIHVIAPQAFRRVIPTMTNELILLYKDTSLLAAVGIMETVMYAKTITAATGNITPYIVAAGFYLIVTLPMSRITRAMEERSGSHKVAIKKKPADKAPKSLQKQSWGPDLNDAKDELAIKTADL
;
A
#
# COMPACT_ATOMS: atom_id res chain seq x y z
N MET A 1 17.01 -57.65 112.54
CA MET A 1 18.46 -57.71 112.31
C MET A 1 18.70 -57.39 110.85
N ASP A 2 19.64 -56.46 110.63
CA ASP A 2 20.43 -56.19 109.41
C ASP A 2 19.72 -55.65 108.16
N THR A 3 20.22 -54.70 107.35
CA THR A 3 21.28 -53.66 107.40
C THR A 3 21.08 -52.77 106.13
N CYS A 4 21.52 -51.50 106.21
CA CYS A 4 22.09 -50.61 105.16
C CYS A 4 21.38 -50.22 103.81
N ILE A 5 21.19 -48.89 103.68
CA ILE A 5 21.65 -47.94 102.62
C ILE A 5 21.12 -48.07 101.16
N LYS A 6 20.40 -47.04 100.66
CA LYS A 6 20.79 -46.00 99.64
C LYS A 6 19.53 -45.41 98.93
N ALA A 7 19.41 -44.09 98.89
CA ALA A 7 18.62 -43.34 97.87
C ALA A 7 19.48 -43.22 96.57
N PRO A 8 19.00 -42.81 95.36
CA PRO A 8 17.84 -41.95 95.06
C PRO A 8 17.05 -42.26 93.74
N ALA A 9 15.99 -41.49 93.44
CA ALA A 9 15.72 -40.79 92.15
C ALA A 9 14.21 -40.50 91.97
N ALA A 10 13.87 -39.21 91.85
CA ALA A 10 12.53 -38.75 91.49
C ALA A 10 12.41 -38.59 89.96
N SER A 11 11.35 -39.15 89.38
CA SER A 11 10.96 -38.92 87.97
C SER A 11 10.02 -37.71 87.83
N PRO A 12 10.19 -36.83 86.84
CA PRO A 12 9.36 -35.63 86.69
C PRO A 12 8.05 -35.94 85.95
N THR A 13 6.95 -35.42 86.48
CA THR A 13 5.63 -35.39 85.84
C THR A 13 5.62 -34.41 84.65
N ARG A 14 5.41 -34.91 83.43
CA ARG A 14 5.13 -34.09 82.23
C ARG A 14 3.77 -33.37 82.37
N ARG A 15 3.76 -32.03 82.41
CA ARG A 15 2.55 -31.21 82.18
C ARG A 15 2.46 -30.85 80.69
N ARG A 16 1.29 -31.09 80.06
CA ARG A 16 1.00 -30.78 78.65
C ARG A 16 0.84 -29.25 78.43
N PRO A 17 1.50 -28.63 77.44
CA PRO A 17 1.35 -27.20 77.13
C PRO A 17 0.56 -27.02 75.82
N GLU A 18 -0.75 -27.25 75.81
CA GLU A 18 -1.55 -27.08 74.57
C GLU A 18 -2.54 -25.89 74.63
N ALA A 19 -2.86 -25.38 75.82
CA ALA A 19 -3.88 -24.33 75.97
C ALA A 19 -3.35 -22.88 75.85
N SER A 20 -2.05 -22.63 76.08
CA SER A 20 -1.48 -21.27 76.04
C SER A 20 -1.09 -20.81 74.65
N LEU A 21 -0.57 -21.72 73.82
CA LEU A 21 -0.13 -21.42 72.45
C LEU A 21 -1.34 -21.12 71.55
N ALA A 22 -2.42 -21.89 71.68
CA ALA A 22 -3.65 -21.68 70.92
C ALA A 22 -4.29 -20.31 71.22
N ARG A 23 -4.27 -19.86 72.48
CA ARG A 23 -4.75 -18.52 72.86
C ARG A 23 -3.87 -17.40 72.33
N ALA A 24 -2.54 -17.58 72.33
CA ALA A 24 -1.62 -16.60 71.77
C ALA A 24 -1.79 -16.45 70.25
N ILE A 25 -2.01 -17.57 69.54
CA ILE A 25 -2.26 -17.57 68.09
C ILE A 25 -3.61 -16.92 67.77
N LEU A 26 -4.67 -17.21 68.54
CA LEU A 26 -5.98 -16.57 68.38
C LEU A 26 -5.93 -15.05 68.60
N LEU A 27 -5.16 -14.58 69.60
CA LEU A 27 -4.98 -13.15 69.85
C LEU A 27 -4.14 -12.48 68.76
N ALA A 28 -3.12 -13.15 68.22
CA ALA A 28 -2.33 -12.64 67.10
C ALA A 28 -3.14 -12.55 65.81
N ILE A 29 -3.99 -13.55 65.52
CA ILE A 29 -4.91 -13.54 64.38
C ILE A 29 -5.96 -12.44 64.56
N ALA A 30 -6.52 -12.28 65.77
CA ALA A 30 -7.46 -11.19 66.05
C ALA A 30 -6.81 -9.81 65.87
N ALA A 31 -5.55 -9.63 66.30
CA ALA A 31 -4.81 -8.39 66.09
C ALA A 31 -4.47 -8.14 64.61
N LEU A 32 -4.18 -9.19 63.83
CA LEU A 32 -3.98 -9.10 62.38
C LEU A 32 -5.27 -8.78 61.63
N ILE A 33 -6.41 -9.35 62.03
CA ILE A 33 -7.72 -9.05 61.45
C ILE A 33 -8.14 -7.62 61.82
N LEU A 34 -7.91 -7.19 63.06
CA LEU A 34 -8.20 -5.82 63.49
C LEU A 34 -7.27 -4.81 62.80
N GLY A 35 -5.99 -5.15 62.61
CA GLY A 35 -5.03 -4.35 61.86
C GLY A 35 -5.39 -4.25 60.37
N ALA A 36 -5.83 -5.36 59.76
CA ALA A 36 -6.31 -5.38 58.37
C ALA A 36 -7.64 -4.61 58.21
N ALA A 37 -8.53 -4.66 59.20
CA ALA A 37 -9.77 -3.88 59.22
C ALA A 37 -9.50 -2.37 59.41
N LEU A 38 -8.48 -2.00 60.20
CA LEU A 38 -8.03 -0.60 60.36
C LEU A 38 -7.29 -0.07 59.12
N LEU A 39 -6.56 -0.94 58.39
CA LEU A 39 -5.97 -0.61 57.08
C LEU A 39 -7.02 -0.51 55.97
N ALA A 40 -8.13 -1.26 56.06
CA ALA A 40 -9.29 -1.14 55.17
C ALA A 40 -10.22 0.04 55.52
N ALA A 41 -10.00 0.68 56.67
CA ALA A 41 -10.73 1.87 57.13
C ALA A 41 -9.90 3.16 56.99
N VAL A 42 -8.83 3.14 56.20
CA VAL A 42 -8.26 4.39 55.68
C VAL A 42 -9.27 4.92 54.66
N PRO A 43 -9.89 6.10 54.88
CA PRO A 43 -10.72 6.69 53.85
C PRO A 43 -9.85 6.84 52.60
N ALA A 44 -10.29 6.25 51.49
CA ALA A 44 -9.73 6.60 50.19
C ALA A 44 -9.82 8.13 50.07
N PRO A 45 -8.79 8.82 49.55
CA PRO A 45 -8.94 10.23 49.24
C PRO A 45 -10.16 10.35 48.35
N ALA A 46 -11.17 11.10 48.79
CA ALA A 46 -12.33 11.41 47.97
C ALA A 46 -11.78 12.05 46.70
N GLN A 47 -11.93 11.35 45.56
CA GLN A 47 -11.51 11.90 44.29
C GLN A 47 -12.53 12.96 43.91
N ALA A 48 -12.05 14.18 43.72
CA ALA A 48 -12.84 15.35 43.39
C ALA A 48 -13.71 15.19 42.13
N LEU A 49 -13.27 14.30 41.25
CA LEU A 49 -13.81 14.09 39.93
C LEU A 49 -13.55 12.64 39.53
N ASP A 50 -14.62 11.91 39.17
CA ASP A 50 -14.53 10.56 38.63
C ASP A 50 -14.46 10.62 37.10
N VAL A 51 -13.35 10.19 36.51
CA VAL A 51 -13.14 10.23 35.06
C VAL A 51 -13.77 9.00 34.42
N GLU A 52 -14.89 9.20 33.73
CA GLU A 52 -15.63 8.13 33.05
C GLU A 52 -14.87 7.59 31.84
N SER A 53 -14.36 8.47 30.97
CA SER A 53 -13.64 8.05 29.75
C SER A 53 -12.83 9.16 29.08
N CYS A 54 -11.77 8.76 28.41
CA CYS A 54 -10.96 9.57 27.50
C CYS A 54 -10.76 8.75 26.21
N THR A 55 -11.35 9.19 25.10
CA THR A 55 -11.34 8.46 23.83
C THR A 55 -10.99 9.37 22.67
N ALA A 56 -10.38 8.83 21.61
CA ALA A 56 -10.17 9.55 20.36
C ALA A 56 -11.01 8.94 19.24
N SER A 57 -11.50 9.78 18.33
CA SER A 57 -12.30 9.32 17.19
C SER A 57 -11.37 8.71 16.11
N PRO A 58 -11.75 7.57 15.50
CA PRO A 58 -11.03 7.05 14.34
C PRO A 58 -10.92 8.09 13.23
N ASN A 59 -9.77 8.15 12.58
CA ASN A 59 -9.50 9.04 11.45
C ASN A 59 -8.91 8.27 10.24
N GLU A 60 -8.89 6.93 10.32
CA GLU A 60 -8.61 6.05 9.19
C GLU A 60 -9.86 5.94 8.28
N ASP A 61 -9.69 6.10 6.97
CA ASP A 61 -10.80 5.99 6.01
C ASP A 61 -11.38 4.57 6.00
N GLY A 62 -12.63 4.44 6.47
CA GLY A 62 -13.37 3.17 6.49
C GLY A 62 -12.89 2.17 7.54
N GLY A 63 -12.10 2.61 8.53
CA GLY A 63 -11.59 1.80 9.62
C GLY A 63 -11.86 2.40 11.01
N ASP A 64 -11.45 1.66 12.04
CA ASP A 64 -11.63 2.04 13.45
C ASP A 64 -10.32 2.53 14.11
N ARG A 65 -9.25 2.72 13.32
CA ARG A 65 -7.93 3.11 13.85
C ARG A 65 -7.78 4.63 13.94
N ILE A 66 -6.95 5.03 14.89
CA ILE A 66 -6.45 6.40 15.03
C ILE A 66 -5.03 6.42 14.46
N LEU A 67 -4.81 7.19 13.41
CA LEU A 67 -3.53 7.39 12.74
C LEU A 67 -2.82 8.60 13.32
N GLY A 68 -1.51 8.46 13.55
CA GLY A 68 -0.62 9.57 13.87
C GLY A 68 -0.52 10.58 12.72
N ALA A 69 -0.01 11.77 13.02
CA ALA A 69 0.15 12.91 12.09
C ALA A 69 -1.14 13.33 11.35
N THR A 70 -2.30 12.85 11.79
CA THR A 70 -3.60 13.17 11.20
C THR A 70 -4.50 13.77 12.29
N PRO A 71 -5.17 14.91 12.03
CA PRO A 71 -6.08 15.51 13.00
C PRO A 71 -7.15 14.53 13.46
N THR A 72 -7.36 14.43 14.78
CA THR A 72 -8.44 13.65 15.39
C THR A 72 -9.16 14.47 16.47
N ARG A 73 -10.36 14.01 16.84
CA ARG A 73 -11.12 14.56 17.95
C ARG A 73 -10.92 13.68 19.18
N VAL A 74 -10.44 14.28 20.26
CA VAL A 74 -10.38 13.66 21.59
C VAL A 74 -11.60 14.09 22.39
N THR A 75 -12.28 13.12 23.00
CA THR A 75 -13.44 13.31 23.86
C THR A 75 -13.10 12.83 25.27
N TRP A 76 -13.23 13.73 26.23
CA TRP A 76 -13.02 13.45 27.64
C TRP A 76 -14.32 13.67 28.42
N ARG A 77 -14.64 12.72 29.30
CA ARG A 77 -15.85 12.69 30.11
C ARG A 77 -15.50 12.42 31.56
N ALA A 78 -16.09 13.20 32.45
CA ALA A 78 -15.93 13.03 33.87
C ALA A 78 -17.15 13.53 34.65
N HIS A 79 -17.32 13.04 35.87
CA HIS A 79 -18.40 13.39 36.78
C HIS A 79 -17.81 14.00 38.06
N ALA A 80 -18.20 15.21 38.42
CA ALA A 80 -17.81 15.83 39.69
C ALA A 80 -18.61 15.25 40.85
N ALA A 81 -18.00 15.23 42.04
CA ALA A 81 -18.68 14.83 43.26
C ALA A 81 -19.86 15.77 43.60
N GLU A 82 -20.87 15.24 44.31
CA GLU A 82 -22.11 15.97 44.64
C GLU A 82 -21.89 17.22 45.50
N ASP A 83 -20.73 17.35 46.17
CA ASP A 83 -20.37 18.45 47.04
C ASP A 83 -19.27 19.37 46.48
N GLU A 84 -18.80 19.15 45.25
CA GLU A 84 -17.65 19.86 44.69
C GLU A 84 -17.96 20.73 43.48
N SER A 85 -17.74 22.05 43.64
CA SER A 85 -17.83 23.03 42.55
C SER A 85 -16.44 23.33 41.97
N LEU A 86 -16.24 23.06 40.68
CA LEU A 86 -14.96 23.24 39.99
C LEU A 86 -14.85 24.62 39.34
N SER A 87 -13.67 25.24 39.44
CA SER A 87 -13.36 26.54 38.82
C SER A 87 -12.37 26.43 37.66
N ARG A 88 -11.50 25.40 37.66
CA ARG A 88 -10.54 25.14 36.58
C ARG A 88 -10.38 23.64 36.33
N ILE A 89 -10.29 23.27 35.05
CA ILE A 89 -9.95 21.92 34.59
C ILE A 89 -8.79 22.04 33.61
N THR A 90 -7.70 21.31 33.86
CA THR A 90 -6.52 21.27 32.99
C THR A 90 -6.35 19.86 32.46
N LEU A 91 -6.37 19.72 31.13
CA LEU A 91 -6.05 18.48 30.43
C LEU A 91 -4.61 18.58 29.91
N ALA A 92 -3.72 17.74 30.42
CA ALA A 92 -2.33 17.67 29.99
C ALA A 92 -2.15 16.48 29.05
N PHE A 93 -1.73 16.76 27.82
CA PHE A 93 -1.38 15.75 26.84
C PHE A 93 0.13 15.44 26.92
N PRO A 94 0.53 14.19 26.66
CA PRO A 94 1.93 13.78 26.64
C PRO A 94 2.73 14.48 25.53
N GLU A 95 4.06 14.47 25.65
CA GLU A 95 4.96 15.15 24.70
C GLU A 95 4.72 14.72 23.24
N GLY A 96 4.82 15.70 22.33
CA GLY A 96 4.69 15.50 20.89
C GLY A 96 3.25 15.52 20.35
N VAL A 97 2.25 15.76 21.20
CA VAL A 97 0.87 16.00 20.75
C VAL A 97 0.67 17.49 20.44
N GLU A 98 0.24 17.81 19.23
CA GLU A 98 -0.11 19.18 18.85
C GLU A 98 -1.58 19.46 19.18
N LEU A 99 -1.84 20.63 19.77
CA LEU A 99 -3.13 21.06 20.28
C LEU A 99 -3.49 22.47 19.79
N SER A 100 -4.78 22.76 19.68
CA SER A 100 -5.30 24.10 19.42
C SER A 100 -6.52 24.39 20.29
N ALA A 101 -6.57 25.59 20.87
CA ALA A 101 -7.72 26.06 21.66
C ALA A 101 -8.92 26.47 20.79
N ASP A 102 -8.72 26.72 19.49
CA ASP A 102 -9.71 27.35 18.61
C ASP A 102 -10.97 26.49 18.39
N LYS A 103 -10.89 25.20 18.71
CA LYS A 103 -11.99 24.24 18.55
C LYS A 103 -12.07 23.29 19.75
N VAL A 104 -12.19 23.84 20.94
CA VAL A 104 -12.55 23.07 22.14
C VAL A 104 -14.00 23.36 22.49
N LYS A 105 -14.80 22.31 22.70
CA LYS A 105 -16.18 22.43 23.14
C LYS A 105 -16.32 21.82 24.52
N VAL A 106 -16.78 22.63 25.47
CA VAL A 106 -17.03 22.24 26.85
C VAL A 106 -18.54 22.22 27.06
N THR A 107 -19.09 21.10 27.55
CA THR A 107 -20.51 20.97 27.85
C THR A 107 -20.67 20.46 29.28
N GLY A 108 -21.44 21.19 30.08
CA GLY A 108 -21.91 20.74 31.39
C GLY A 108 -23.23 19.97 31.24
N LEU A 109 -23.38 18.88 31.98
CA LEU A 109 -24.59 18.08 32.02
C LEU A 109 -25.00 17.85 33.48
N ALA A 110 -26.20 18.29 33.83
CA ALA A 110 -26.89 17.87 35.05
C ALA A 110 -27.88 16.78 34.62
N ASP A 111 -27.59 15.53 34.95
CA ASP A 111 -28.28 14.35 34.44
C ASP A 111 -28.35 14.32 32.88
N LEU A 112 -29.48 14.72 32.31
CA LEU A 112 -29.72 14.73 30.85
C LEU A 112 -29.79 16.16 30.27
N ASP A 113 -29.82 17.18 31.12
CA ASP A 113 -29.99 18.57 30.71
C ASP A 113 -28.64 19.27 30.58
N ARG A 114 -28.48 20.05 29.50
CA ARG A 114 -27.27 20.84 29.28
C ARG A 114 -27.27 22.07 30.17
N VAL A 115 -26.15 22.28 30.83
CA VAL A 115 -25.83 23.47 31.61
C VAL A 115 -24.81 24.30 30.83
N GLU A 116 -25.13 25.57 30.60
CA GLU A 116 -24.17 26.51 30.01
C GLU A 116 -23.10 26.84 31.05
N LEU A 117 -21.87 26.44 30.75
CA LEU A 117 -20.68 26.83 31.49
C LEU A 117 -20.05 27.98 30.72
N ASN A 118 -19.92 29.15 31.32
CA ASN A 118 -19.21 30.31 30.73
C ASN A 118 -17.69 30.08 30.69
N ALA A 119 -17.27 28.91 30.18
CA ALA A 119 -15.91 28.44 30.21
C ALA A 119 -15.03 29.16 29.18
N GLN A 120 -13.88 29.64 29.62
CA GLN A 120 -12.82 30.19 28.79
C GLN A 120 -11.75 29.12 28.58
N VAL A 121 -11.45 28.81 27.33
CA VAL A 121 -10.46 27.78 26.99
C VAL A 121 -9.19 28.43 26.46
N SER A 122 -8.04 27.99 26.96
CA SER A 122 -6.73 28.39 26.46
C SER A 122 -5.81 27.18 26.28
N ALA A 123 -4.86 27.31 25.34
CA ALA A 123 -3.81 26.33 25.08
C ALA A 123 -2.47 27.05 25.20
N PRO A 124 -1.77 26.99 26.35
CA PRO A 124 -0.57 27.78 26.62
C PRO A 124 0.64 27.43 25.73
N GLY A 125 0.58 26.32 25.00
CA GLY A 125 1.66 25.83 24.13
C GLY A 125 2.62 24.83 24.81
N ASP A 126 2.29 24.38 26.02
CA ASP A 126 3.02 23.40 26.81
C ASP A 126 2.42 21.98 26.73
N GLY A 127 1.52 21.73 25.77
CA GLY A 127 0.78 20.47 25.67
C GLY A 127 -0.44 20.39 26.58
N THR A 128 -0.88 21.50 27.18
CA THR A 128 -2.07 21.53 28.02
C THR A 128 -3.23 22.29 27.37
N ILE A 129 -4.46 21.88 27.70
CA ILE A 129 -5.70 22.63 27.50
C ILE A 129 -6.20 23.04 28.87
N VAL A 130 -6.29 24.35 29.12
CA VAL A 130 -6.80 24.91 30.37
C VAL A 130 -8.20 25.45 30.12
N ILE A 131 -9.15 24.96 30.91
CA ILE A 131 -10.56 25.37 30.90
C ILE A 131 -10.83 26.10 32.20
N GLU A 132 -11.00 27.41 32.12
CA GLU A 132 -11.33 28.26 33.27
C GLU A 132 -12.82 28.59 33.28
N MET A 133 -13.45 28.46 34.43
CA MET A 133 -14.87 28.75 34.65
C MET A 133 -14.94 29.92 35.65
N PRO A 134 -15.14 31.17 35.17
CA PRO A 134 -15.15 32.35 36.03
C PRO A 134 -16.25 32.31 37.11
N GLU A 135 -17.36 31.66 36.79
CA GLU A 135 -18.39 31.26 37.75
C GLU A 135 -18.24 29.75 37.94
N ALA A 136 -17.97 29.33 39.19
CA ALA A 136 -17.70 27.93 39.49
C ALA A 136 -18.87 27.04 39.04
N ALA A 137 -18.53 25.91 38.43
CA ALA A 137 -19.54 24.96 37.98
C ALA A 137 -20.37 24.44 39.18
N PRO A 138 -21.69 24.23 39.01
CA PRO A 138 -22.50 23.59 40.04
C PRO A 138 -21.94 22.23 40.45
N ALA A 139 -22.10 21.86 41.72
CA ALA A 139 -21.66 20.56 42.22
C ALA A 139 -22.43 19.40 41.58
N GLY A 140 -21.79 18.23 41.46
CA GLY A 140 -22.39 17.03 40.87
C GLY A 140 -22.53 17.05 39.34
N LEU A 141 -21.89 17.98 38.64
CA LEU A 141 -22.01 18.12 37.19
C LEU A 141 -21.17 17.07 36.43
N SER A 142 -21.71 16.55 35.34
CA SER A 142 -20.93 15.77 34.36
C SER A 142 -20.36 16.69 33.29
N PHE A 143 -19.07 16.59 33.03
CA PHE A 143 -18.35 17.36 32.02
C PHE A 143 -18.11 16.52 30.77
N LEU A 144 -18.39 17.11 29.62
CA LEU A 144 -18.01 16.59 28.30
C LEU A 144 -17.13 17.63 27.61
N VAL A 145 -15.86 17.29 27.43
CA VAL A 145 -14.88 18.12 26.72
C VAL A 145 -14.52 17.45 25.40
N GLU A 146 -14.81 18.12 24.28
CA GLU A 146 -14.40 17.69 22.94
C GLU A 146 -13.29 18.62 22.43
N VAL A 147 -12.08 18.09 22.28
CA VAL A 147 -10.93 18.79 21.69
C VAL A 147 -10.79 18.33 20.24
N TYR A 148 -11.01 19.24 19.29
CA TYR A 148 -10.88 18.96 17.87
C TYR A 148 -9.46 19.31 17.37
N ASN A 149 -9.04 18.68 16.27
CA ASN A 149 -7.73 18.88 15.64
C ASN A 149 -6.53 18.54 16.54
N VAL A 150 -6.67 17.52 17.40
CA VAL A 150 -5.53 16.95 18.12
C VAL A 150 -4.69 16.13 17.14
N VAL A 151 -3.38 16.39 17.05
CA VAL A 151 -2.48 15.62 16.18
C VAL A 151 -1.48 14.86 17.03
N PHE A 152 -1.55 13.53 16.97
CA PHE A 152 -0.61 12.64 17.67
C PHE A 152 0.68 12.43 16.87
N PRO A 153 1.80 12.07 17.51
CA PRO A 153 3.06 11.73 16.83
C PRO A 153 2.88 10.68 15.72
N GLY A 154 3.58 10.86 14.61
CA GLY A 154 3.52 9.97 13.44
C GLY A 154 4.05 8.55 13.68
N GLU A 155 4.88 8.33 14.71
CA GLU A 155 5.33 6.99 15.11
C GLU A 155 4.23 6.16 15.77
N GLY A 156 3.14 6.82 16.21
CA GLY A 156 2.10 6.20 17.01
C GLY A 156 2.58 5.88 18.43
N GLY A 157 1.74 5.17 19.18
CA GLY A 157 2.02 4.85 20.57
C GLY A 157 0.76 4.79 21.42
N GLU A 158 0.98 4.56 22.71
CA GLU A 158 -0.04 4.59 23.73
C GLU A 158 0.03 5.94 24.45
N PHE A 159 -1.05 6.71 24.38
CA PHE A 159 -1.13 8.05 24.96
C PHE A 159 -2.20 8.08 26.04
N GLN A 160 -1.91 8.71 27.16
CA GLN A 160 -2.86 8.94 28.23
C GLN A 160 -2.89 10.43 28.55
N VAL A 161 -4.09 10.99 28.66
CA VAL A 161 -4.30 12.38 29.04
C VAL A 161 -4.37 12.45 30.55
N SER A 162 -3.52 13.29 31.16
CA SER A 162 -3.59 13.54 32.60
C SER A 162 -4.49 14.73 32.89
N VAL A 163 -5.16 14.69 34.04
CA VAL A 163 -6.10 15.73 34.44
C VAL A 163 -5.70 16.31 35.78
N SER A 164 -5.74 17.63 35.89
CA SER A 164 -5.75 18.34 37.15
C SER A 164 -6.94 19.29 37.24
N THR A 165 -7.44 19.48 38.46
CA THR A 165 -8.63 20.29 38.74
C THR A 165 -8.35 21.26 39.88
N GLU A 166 -9.07 22.38 39.88
CA GLU A 166 -9.07 23.35 40.97
C GLU A 166 -10.53 23.63 41.36
N ALA A 167 -10.85 23.40 42.63
CA ALA A 167 -12.16 23.68 43.19
C ALA A 167 -12.35 25.19 43.46
N ALA A 168 -13.58 25.60 43.73
CA ALA A 168 -13.90 27.00 44.01
C ALA A 168 -13.26 27.54 45.31
N ASP A 169 -12.89 26.65 46.24
CA ASP A 169 -12.17 26.99 47.47
C ASP A 169 -10.64 27.09 47.29
N GLY A 170 -10.15 26.88 46.07
CA GLY A 170 -8.73 26.91 45.70
C GLY A 170 -7.97 25.61 46.00
N THR A 171 -8.63 24.54 46.41
CA THR A 171 -7.99 23.21 46.50
C THR A 171 -7.72 22.66 45.11
N THR A 172 -6.52 22.12 44.90
CA THR A 172 -6.11 21.48 43.65
C THR A 172 -6.03 19.98 43.82
N ALA A 173 -6.56 19.23 42.86
CA ALA A 173 -6.48 17.78 42.81
C ALA A 173 -5.82 17.34 41.49
N GLU A 174 -4.71 16.61 41.60
CA GLU A 174 -4.11 15.90 40.48
C GLU A 174 -4.69 14.50 40.40
N LEU A 175 -5.46 14.26 39.34
CA LEU A 175 -6.14 13.00 39.10
C LEU A 175 -5.26 12.04 38.33
N GLY A 176 -4.18 12.53 37.70
CA GLY A 176 -3.25 11.72 36.93
C GLY A 176 -3.87 11.23 35.62
N ALA A 177 -3.31 10.15 35.06
CA ALA A 177 -3.77 9.54 33.81
C ALA A 177 -5.00 8.63 34.04
N LEU A 178 -6.19 9.24 34.11
CA LEU A 178 -7.46 8.54 34.26
C LEU A 178 -8.30 8.67 32.98
N GLY A 179 -9.10 7.64 32.65
CA GLY A 179 -10.01 7.65 31.50
C GLY A 179 -9.64 6.74 30.33
N GLY A 180 -8.49 6.04 30.38
CA GLY A 180 -8.11 5.03 29.38
C GLY A 180 -6.98 5.45 28.44
N THR A 181 -6.39 4.47 27.77
CA THR A 181 -5.26 4.66 26.86
C THR A 181 -5.74 4.85 25.42
N ILE A 182 -5.32 5.95 24.79
CA ILE A 182 -5.53 6.21 23.37
C ILE A 182 -4.42 5.49 22.60
N VAL A 183 -4.78 4.45 21.86
CA VAL A 183 -3.85 3.68 21.02
C VAL A 183 -3.81 4.30 19.64
N VAL A 184 -2.68 4.92 19.29
CA VAL A 184 -2.46 5.53 17.99
C VAL A 184 -1.56 4.64 17.16
N SER A 185 -2.01 4.32 15.97
CA SER A 185 -1.22 3.64 14.96
C SER A 185 -0.22 4.58 14.30
N GLY A 186 1.04 4.18 14.28
CA GLY A 186 2.05 4.86 13.50
C GLY A 186 1.73 4.82 12.00
N ILE A 187 2.07 5.91 11.32
CA ILE A 187 2.02 5.99 9.87
C ILE A 187 3.31 5.44 9.27
N SER A 188 3.23 4.92 8.06
CA SER A 188 4.39 4.34 7.36
C SER A 188 5.49 5.39 7.14
N THR A 189 6.74 4.95 7.03
CA THR A 189 7.86 5.87 6.77
C THR A 189 7.64 6.71 5.50
N ALA A 190 6.97 6.15 4.49
CA ALA A 190 6.63 6.89 3.27
C ALA A 190 5.60 8.00 3.51
N GLU A 191 4.62 7.77 4.39
CA GLU A 191 3.65 8.78 4.82
C GLU A 191 4.30 9.85 5.68
N GLN A 192 5.22 9.49 6.59
CA GLN A 192 5.97 10.45 7.40
C GLN A 192 6.80 11.40 6.51
N VAL A 193 7.51 10.84 5.52
CA VAL A 193 8.28 11.63 4.55
C VAL A 193 7.33 12.46 3.66
N GLY A 194 6.17 11.92 3.29
CA GLY A 194 5.16 12.65 2.53
C GLY A 194 4.62 13.87 3.27
N ALA A 195 4.29 13.71 4.57
CA ALA A 195 3.88 14.82 5.42
C ALA A 195 4.99 15.87 5.54
N TRP A 196 6.22 15.44 5.86
CA TRP A 196 7.38 16.33 5.92
C TRP A 196 7.61 17.10 4.62
N LEU A 197 7.42 16.46 3.45
CA LEU A 197 7.55 17.10 2.14
C LEU A 197 6.50 18.21 1.95
N ASN A 198 5.25 17.98 2.33
CA ASN A 198 4.17 18.96 2.19
C ASN A 198 4.43 20.26 2.98
N ASP A 199 5.15 20.17 4.10
CA ASP A 199 5.52 21.32 4.92
C ASP A 199 6.67 22.15 4.32
N GLN A 200 7.39 21.62 3.32
CA GLN A 200 8.52 22.33 2.73
C GLN A 200 8.06 23.44 1.79
N ALA A 201 8.61 24.65 1.97
CA ALA A 201 8.28 25.82 1.15
C ALA A 201 8.52 25.59 -0.36
N TRP A 202 9.53 24.80 -0.73
CA TRP A 202 9.80 24.48 -2.14
C TRP A 202 8.75 23.54 -2.74
N VAL A 203 8.17 22.62 -1.95
CA VAL A 203 7.08 21.72 -2.38
C VAL A 203 5.80 22.53 -2.56
N GLN A 204 5.50 23.46 -1.66
CA GLN A 204 4.36 24.36 -1.81
C GLN A 204 4.52 25.24 -3.06
N ALA A 205 5.72 25.77 -3.32
CA ALA A 205 6.02 26.51 -4.54
C ALA A 205 5.91 25.63 -5.80
N TRP A 206 6.37 24.38 -5.75
CA TRP A 206 6.24 23.40 -6.83
C TRP A 206 4.77 23.09 -7.13
N ASN A 207 3.99 22.80 -6.09
CA ASN A 207 2.57 22.46 -6.16
C ASN A 207 1.67 23.65 -6.52
N SER A 208 2.18 24.88 -6.43
CA SER A 208 1.46 26.06 -6.96
C SER A 208 1.19 25.95 -8.46
N ASN A 209 2.04 25.22 -9.20
CA ASN A 209 1.78 24.89 -10.59
C ASN A 209 0.85 23.68 -10.68
N LYS A 210 -0.37 23.88 -11.21
CA LYS A 210 -1.39 22.83 -11.34
C LYS A 210 -0.90 21.58 -12.09
N PHE A 211 -0.08 21.74 -13.12
CA PHE A 211 0.46 20.59 -13.86
C PHE A 211 1.44 19.78 -13.01
N LEU A 212 2.37 20.46 -12.33
CA LEU A 212 3.32 19.80 -11.44
C LEU A 212 2.63 19.13 -10.26
N HIS A 213 1.63 19.77 -9.66
CA HIS A 213 0.85 19.16 -8.60
C HIS A 213 0.07 17.92 -9.08
N LEU A 214 -0.53 17.94 -10.28
CA LEU A 214 -1.33 16.80 -10.76
C LEU A 214 -0.51 15.61 -11.27
N PHE A 215 0.72 15.82 -11.73
CA PHE A 215 1.55 14.77 -12.34
C PHE A 215 2.82 14.42 -11.55
N PHE A 216 3.34 15.37 -10.76
CA PHE A 216 4.65 15.26 -10.12
C PHE A 216 4.62 15.76 -8.68
N ASP A 217 3.54 15.52 -7.94
CA ASP A 217 3.49 15.90 -6.52
C ASP A 217 4.53 15.08 -5.72
N PRO A 218 5.53 15.73 -5.10
CA PRO A 218 6.61 15.03 -4.40
C PRO A 218 6.14 14.13 -3.25
N ALA A 219 5.15 14.58 -2.47
CA ALA A 219 4.62 13.82 -1.35
C ALA A 219 3.85 12.58 -1.85
N ILE A 220 3.06 12.74 -2.91
CA ILE A 220 2.31 11.63 -3.51
C ILE A 220 3.26 10.63 -4.17
N ILE A 221 4.36 11.08 -4.79
CA ILE A 221 5.38 10.17 -5.33
C ILE A 221 5.89 9.24 -4.23
N VAL A 222 6.33 9.80 -3.09
CA VAL A 222 6.95 9.01 -2.02
C VAL A 222 5.94 8.04 -1.38
N THR A 223 4.74 8.53 -1.07
CA THR A 223 3.67 7.71 -0.47
C THR A 223 3.16 6.61 -1.39
N SER A 224 3.21 6.82 -2.72
CA SER A 224 2.75 5.82 -3.70
C SER A 224 3.75 4.69 -3.94
N ILE A 225 5.06 4.92 -3.73
CA ILE A 225 6.12 3.96 -4.08
C ILE A 225 5.89 2.57 -3.47
N PRO A 226 5.64 2.41 -2.14
CA PRO A 226 5.48 1.08 -1.55
C PRO A 226 4.32 0.27 -2.14
N SER A 227 3.19 0.91 -2.34
CA SER A 227 1.99 0.29 -2.90
C SER A 227 2.16 -0.08 -4.37
N VAL A 228 2.71 0.84 -5.18
CA VAL A 228 2.97 0.58 -6.61
C VAL A 228 4.06 -0.49 -6.78
N PHE A 229 5.05 -0.54 -5.89
CA PHE A 229 6.08 -1.59 -5.88
C PHE A 229 5.48 -2.99 -5.70
N ASN A 230 4.48 -3.15 -4.82
CA ASN A 230 3.77 -4.42 -4.68
C ASN A 230 3.05 -4.82 -5.98
N GLY A 231 2.40 -3.86 -6.64
CA GLY A 231 1.81 -4.05 -7.97
C GLY A 231 2.83 -4.45 -9.03
N TRP A 232 4.01 -3.84 -8.99
CA TRP A 232 5.13 -4.15 -9.87
C TRP A 232 5.64 -5.60 -9.67
N LEU A 233 5.77 -6.05 -8.42
CA LEU A 233 6.10 -7.46 -8.12
C LEU A 233 5.03 -8.42 -8.64
N ALA A 234 3.74 -8.07 -8.51
CA ALA A 234 2.66 -8.88 -9.07
C ALA A 234 2.73 -8.96 -10.60
N ALA A 235 2.99 -7.84 -11.28
CA ALA A 235 3.19 -7.80 -12.73
C ALA A 235 4.37 -8.67 -13.17
N LEU A 236 5.50 -8.60 -12.46
CA LEU A 236 6.65 -9.48 -12.70
C LEU A 236 6.30 -10.96 -12.48
N GLY A 237 5.55 -11.27 -11.41
CA GLY A 237 5.07 -12.63 -11.13
C GLY A 237 4.22 -13.19 -12.28
N ILE A 238 3.32 -12.37 -12.85
CA ILE A 238 2.51 -12.76 -14.00
C ILE A 238 3.41 -13.10 -15.19
N VAL A 239 4.39 -12.26 -15.50
CA VAL A 239 5.31 -12.48 -16.63
C VAL A 239 6.17 -13.73 -16.44
N VAL A 240 6.73 -13.92 -15.24
CA VAL A 240 7.58 -15.08 -14.89
C VAL A 240 6.83 -16.40 -15.00
N ILE A 241 5.50 -16.40 -14.86
CA ILE A 241 4.67 -17.59 -15.04
C ILE A 241 4.18 -17.70 -16.49
N ALA A 242 3.60 -16.64 -17.02
CA ALA A 242 2.92 -16.66 -18.31
C ALA A 242 3.89 -16.86 -19.49
N PHE A 243 5.05 -16.18 -19.48
CA PHE A 243 5.99 -16.26 -20.60
C PHE A 243 6.64 -17.65 -20.72
N PRO A 244 7.16 -18.27 -19.64
CA PRO A 244 7.67 -19.64 -19.71
C PRO A 244 6.61 -20.66 -20.08
N ALA A 245 5.34 -20.47 -19.69
CA ALA A 245 4.23 -21.31 -20.12
C ALA A 245 3.90 -21.12 -21.62
N ALA A 246 4.04 -19.90 -22.14
CA ALA A 246 3.80 -19.59 -23.54
C ALA A 246 4.83 -20.21 -24.49
N ILE A 247 6.09 -20.35 -24.07
CA ILE A 247 7.20 -20.91 -24.88
C ILE A 247 6.88 -22.32 -25.43
N PRO A 248 6.58 -23.35 -24.60
CA PRO A 248 6.31 -24.69 -25.11
C PRO A 248 5.03 -24.72 -25.95
N VAL A 249 3.98 -23.99 -25.56
CA VAL A 249 2.72 -23.91 -26.31
C VAL A 249 2.96 -23.30 -27.69
N GLY A 250 3.66 -22.17 -27.75
CA GLY A 250 4.01 -21.51 -29.01
C GLY A 250 4.90 -22.38 -29.89
N PHE A 251 5.86 -23.09 -29.31
CA PHE A 251 6.72 -24.01 -30.07
C PHE A 251 5.92 -25.19 -30.67
N VAL A 252 5.02 -25.81 -29.89
CA VAL A 252 4.13 -26.87 -30.38
C VAL A 252 3.23 -26.35 -31.51
N LEU A 253 2.64 -25.16 -31.35
CA LEU A 253 1.83 -24.53 -32.39
C LEU A 253 2.63 -24.27 -33.68
N ALA A 254 3.90 -23.84 -33.55
CA ALA A 254 4.79 -23.65 -34.69
C ALA A 254 5.05 -24.96 -35.46
N LEU A 255 5.29 -26.05 -34.73
CA LEU A 255 5.44 -27.39 -35.32
C LEU A 255 4.16 -27.86 -36.01
N MET A 256 2.99 -27.65 -35.38
CA MET A 256 1.68 -27.95 -35.99
C MET A 256 1.45 -27.17 -37.29
N ARG A 257 1.84 -25.89 -37.34
CA ARG A 257 1.75 -25.06 -38.56
C ARG A 257 2.63 -25.56 -39.70
N MET A 258 3.74 -26.23 -39.41
CA MET A 258 4.64 -26.81 -40.42
C MET A 258 4.34 -28.28 -40.72
N ALA A 259 3.43 -28.92 -39.98
CA ALA A 259 3.10 -30.33 -40.15
C ALA A 259 2.53 -30.62 -41.55
N ARG A 260 2.78 -31.84 -42.04
CA ARG A 260 2.19 -32.35 -43.29
C ARG A 260 0.68 -32.54 -43.18
N PHE A 261 0.18 -32.86 -41.99
CA PHE A 261 -1.25 -33.05 -41.72
C PHE A 261 -2.02 -31.72 -41.81
N ARG A 262 -2.97 -31.65 -42.74
CA ARG A 262 -3.76 -30.43 -42.99
C ARG A 262 -4.58 -30.00 -41.78
N ILE A 263 -5.11 -30.95 -41.01
CA ILE A 263 -5.94 -30.67 -39.82
C ILE A 263 -5.12 -29.94 -38.75
N LEU A 264 -3.93 -30.45 -38.40
CA LEU A 264 -3.05 -29.81 -37.40
C LEU A 264 -2.68 -28.38 -37.83
N ARG A 265 -2.37 -28.20 -39.11
CA ARG A 265 -2.07 -26.89 -39.68
C ARG A 265 -3.26 -25.94 -39.60
N ALA A 266 -4.47 -26.43 -39.89
CA ALA A 266 -5.68 -25.64 -39.85
C ALA A 266 -6.05 -25.22 -38.41
N VAL A 267 -5.95 -26.13 -37.44
CA VAL A 267 -6.21 -25.84 -36.03
C VAL A 267 -5.24 -24.78 -35.49
N ALA A 268 -3.94 -25.01 -35.64
CA ALA A 268 -2.93 -24.05 -35.17
C ALA A 268 -3.01 -22.72 -35.91
N GLY A 269 -3.27 -22.76 -37.23
CA GLY A 269 -3.46 -21.56 -38.04
C GLY A 269 -4.68 -20.74 -37.60
N THR A 270 -5.81 -21.39 -37.30
CA THR A 270 -7.02 -20.72 -36.83
C THR A 270 -6.78 -20.07 -35.48
N TYR A 271 -6.22 -20.81 -34.51
CA TYR A 271 -5.87 -20.29 -33.19
C TYR A 271 -4.97 -19.05 -33.30
N VAL A 272 -3.86 -19.15 -34.03
CA VAL A 272 -2.89 -18.05 -34.18
C VAL A 272 -3.52 -16.83 -34.86
N ASN A 273 -4.32 -17.05 -35.91
CA ASN A 273 -4.98 -15.96 -36.64
C ASN A 273 -6.03 -15.26 -35.78
N VAL A 274 -6.82 -15.99 -34.99
CA VAL A 274 -7.82 -15.40 -34.09
C VAL A 274 -7.15 -14.63 -32.96
N VAL A 275 -6.20 -15.24 -32.27
CA VAL A 275 -5.54 -14.62 -31.11
C VAL A 275 -4.73 -13.38 -31.51
N ARG A 276 -3.99 -13.41 -32.62
CA ARG A 276 -3.24 -12.24 -33.10
C ARG A 276 -4.11 -11.23 -33.85
N GLY A 277 -5.28 -11.67 -34.33
CA GLY A 277 -6.24 -10.82 -35.05
C GLY A 277 -7.24 -10.12 -34.13
N THR A 278 -7.25 -10.43 -32.83
CA THR A 278 -8.17 -9.84 -31.85
C THR A 278 -7.40 -9.04 -30.78
N PRO A 279 -7.94 -7.91 -30.30
CA PRO A 279 -7.30 -7.15 -29.23
C PRO A 279 -7.14 -7.98 -27.95
N MET A 280 -5.95 -7.95 -27.37
CA MET A 280 -5.67 -8.64 -26.11
C MET A 280 -6.58 -8.18 -24.96
N PHE A 281 -6.90 -6.89 -24.91
CA PHE A 281 -7.89 -6.34 -23.98
C PHE A 281 -9.24 -7.08 -24.05
N LEU A 282 -9.73 -7.36 -25.26
CA LEU A 282 -10.99 -8.07 -25.46
C LEU A 282 -10.88 -9.54 -25.03
N GLN A 283 -9.74 -10.19 -25.27
CA GLN A 283 -9.48 -11.56 -24.81
C GLN A 283 -9.52 -11.65 -23.28
N ILE A 284 -8.93 -10.68 -22.59
CA ILE A 284 -9.00 -10.56 -21.12
C ILE A 284 -10.46 -10.38 -20.69
N TYR A 285 -11.21 -9.46 -21.28
CA TYR A 285 -12.62 -9.24 -20.92
C TYR A 285 -13.48 -10.50 -21.10
N ILE A 286 -13.37 -11.16 -22.25
CA ILE A 286 -14.11 -12.40 -22.52
C ILE A 286 -13.73 -13.49 -21.51
N ALA A 287 -12.44 -13.60 -21.16
CA ALA A 287 -12.01 -14.60 -20.20
C ALA A 287 -12.57 -14.32 -18.79
N PHE A 288 -12.45 -13.10 -18.30
CA PHE A 288 -12.83 -12.74 -16.92
C PHE A 288 -14.34 -12.64 -16.70
N PHE A 289 -15.10 -12.20 -17.71
CA PHE A 289 -16.55 -12.09 -17.59
C PHE A 289 -17.30 -13.27 -18.23
N GLY A 290 -16.73 -13.92 -19.24
CA GLY A 290 -17.37 -15.04 -19.95
C GLY A 290 -17.23 -16.39 -19.27
N LEU A 291 -16.04 -16.75 -18.74
CA LEU A 291 -15.85 -18.06 -18.09
C LEU A 291 -16.71 -18.25 -16.82
N PRO A 292 -16.86 -17.26 -15.94
CA PRO A 292 -17.74 -17.40 -14.78
C PRO A 292 -19.20 -17.68 -15.16
N LEU A 293 -19.68 -17.12 -16.28
CA LEU A 293 -21.03 -17.40 -16.81
C LEU A 293 -21.19 -18.85 -17.28
N LEU A 294 -20.09 -19.55 -17.56
CA LEU A 294 -20.05 -20.99 -17.86
C LEU A 294 -19.89 -21.85 -16.59
N GLY A 295 -19.87 -21.24 -15.39
CA GLY A 295 -19.67 -21.92 -14.11
C GLY A 295 -18.20 -22.22 -13.77
N LEU A 296 -17.25 -21.68 -14.53
CA LEU A 296 -15.81 -21.88 -14.29
C LEU A 296 -15.25 -20.72 -13.46
N ASN A 297 -15.10 -20.95 -12.16
CA ASN A 297 -14.49 -19.99 -11.23
C ASN A 297 -13.00 -20.30 -11.03
N ILE A 298 -12.16 -19.62 -11.80
CA ILE A 298 -10.70 -19.71 -11.71
C ILE A 298 -10.21 -18.49 -10.91
N ASN A 299 -9.18 -18.67 -10.09
CA ASN A 299 -8.52 -17.56 -9.40
C ASN A 299 -8.08 -16.49 -10.42
N ASN A 300 -8.39 -15.22 -10.15
CA ASN A 300 -8.14 -14.10 -11.07
C ASN A 300 -6.66 -13.99 -11.50
N PHE A 301 -5.72 -14.17 -10.57
CA PHE A 301 -4.29 -14.11 -10.89
C PHE A 301 -3.91 -15.26 -11.84
N ALA A 302 -4.35 -16.48 -11.55
CA ALA A 302 -4.12 -17.64 -12.42
C ALA A 302 -4.77 -17.48 -13.81
N LEU A 303 -6.00 -16.97 -13.86
CA LEU A 303 -6.69 -16.69 -15.12
C LEU A 303 -5.95 -15.62 -15.93
N GLY A 304 -5.45 -14.57 -15.27
CA GLY A 304 -4.58 -13.57 -15.86
C GLY A 304 -3.36 -14.22 -16.51
N CYS A 305 -2.59 -15.01 -15.75
CA CYS A 305 -1.44 -15.75 -16.28
C CYS A 305 -1.80 -16.63 -17.49
N CYS A 306 -2.93 -17.35 -17.44
CA CYS A 306 -3.38 -18.19 -18.55
C CYS A 306 -3.69 -17.38 -19.81
N VAL A 307 -4.45 -16.30 -19.70
CA VAL A 307 -4.82 -15.46 -20.86
C VAL A 307 -3.56 -14.82 -21.47
N MET A 308 -2.67 -14.29 -20.63
CA MET A 308 -1.38 -13.73 -21.04
C MET A 308 -0.52 -14.78 -21.76
N ALA A 309 -0.46 -16.00 -21.23
CA ALA A 309 0.31 -17.10 -21.82
C ALA A 309 -0.26 -17.55 -23.18
N LEU A 310 -1.59 -17.68 -23.27
CA LEU A 310 -2.26 -18.05 -24.52
C LEU A 310 -2.04 -16.97 -25.58
N ASN A 311 -2.18 -15.70 -25.23
CA ASN A 311 -1.91 -14.60 -26.13
C ASN A 311 -0.46 -14.65 -26.65
N SER A 312 0.52 -14.64 -25.75
CA SER A 312 1.94 -14.67 -26.12
C SER A 312 2.33 -15.93 -26.89
N SER A 313 1.71 -17.09 -26.62
CA SER A 313 1.99 -18.33 -27.35
C SER A 313 1.68 -18.23 -28.85
N ALA A 314 0.68 -17.43 -29.24
CA ALA A 314 0.35 -17.21 -30.65
C ALA A 314 1.42 -16.36 -31.36
N TYR A 315 1.98 -15.36 -30.68
CA TYR A 315 3.11 -14.57 -31.19
C TYR A 315 4.39 -15.41 -31.25
N LEU A 316 4.69 -16.16 -30.18
CA LEU A 316 5.81 -17.09 -30.13
C LEU A 316 5.73 -18.18 -31.21
N CYS A 317 4.53 -18.65 -31.56
CA CYS A 317 4.34 -19.56 -32.69
C CYS A 317 4.93 -19.01 -33.99
N GLU A 318 4.65 -17.75 -34.33
CA GLU A 318 5.20 -17.12 -35.53
C GLU A 318 6.70 -16.87 -35.43
N ILE A 319 7.18 -16.47 -34.25
CA ILE A 319 8.60 -16.27 -33.98
C ILE A 319 9.36 -17.59 -34.20
N PHE A 320 8.91 -18.70 -33.60
CA PHE A 320 9.54 -20.01 -33.79
C PHE A 320 9.44 -20.50 -35.23
N ARG A 321 8.28 -20.33 -35.88
CA ARG A 321 8.09 -20.71 -37.29
C ARG A 321 9.08 -19.95 -38.19
N ALA A 322 9.21 -18.64 -38.02
CA ALA A 322 10.16 -17.81 -38.77
C ALA A 322 11.61 -18.19 -38.45
N GLY A 323 11.93 -18.47 -37.19
CA GLY A 323 13.23 -18.96 -36.74
C GLY A 323 13.64 -20.25 -37.43
N ILE A 324 12.73 -21.22 -37.48
CA ILE A 324 12.95 -22.52 -38.14
C ILE A 324 13.12 -22.35 -39.65
N GLN A 325 12.30 -21.50 -40.29
CA GLN A 325 12.39 -21.22 -41.72
C GLN A 325 13.65 -20.44 -42.12
N SER A 326 14.28 -19.72 -41.18
CA SER A 326 15.54 -19.01 -41.43
C SER A 326 16.73 -19.97 -41.61
N ILE A 327 16.64 -21.22 -41.15
CA ILE A 327 17.73 -22.20 -41.22
C ILE A 327 17.93 -22.63 -42.69
N SER A 328 19.20 -22.67 -43.13
CA SER A 328 19.54 -23.06 -44.51
C SER A 328 19.01 -24.45 -44.83
N LYS A 329 18.41 -24.60 -46.02
CA LYS A 329 17.93 -25.91 -46.53
C LYS A 329 19.04 -26.95 -46.55
N GLY A 330 20.30 -26.56 -46.75
CA GLY A 330 21.45 -27.45 -46.71
C GLY A 330 21.63 -28.18 -45.37
N GLN A 331 21.19 -27.59 -44.24
CA GLN A 331 21.21 -28.29 -42.94
C GLN A 331 20.18 -29.41 -42.89
N PHE A 332 19.01 -29.21 -43.50
CA PHE A 332 18.00 -30.26 -43.63
C PHE A 332 18.49 -31.38 -44.56
N GLU A 333 19.07 -31.02 -45.69
CA GLU A 333 19.63 -31.97 -46.67
C GLU A 333 20.79 -32.78 -46.07
N ALA A 334 21.73 -32.14 -45.38
CA ALA A 334 22.85 -32.81 -44.71
C ALA A 334 22.38 -33.80 -43.63
N ALA A 335 21.43 -33.41 -42.78
CA ALA A 335 20.86 -34.30 -41.77
C ALA A 335 20.16 -35.52 -42.41
N ARG A 336 19.45 -35.31 -43.53
CA ARG A 336 18.84 -36.41 -44.30
C ARG A 336 19.87 -37.32 -44.94
N SER A 337 20.99 -36.79 -45.44
CA SER A 337 22.11 -37.57 -45.98
C SER A 337 22.80 -38.44 -44.92
N LEU A 338 22.75 -38.02 -43.65
CA LEU A 338 23.22 -38.79 -42.50
C LEU A 338 22.19 -39.81 -41.98
N GLY A 339 21.08 -40.03 -42.70
CA GLY A 339 20.06 -41.03 -42.35
C GLY A 339 19.05 -40.58 -41.30
N MET A 340 19.07 -39.31 -40.85
CA MET A 340 18.14 -38.83 -39.83
C MET A 340 16.71 -38.74 -40.37
N ASN A 341 15.71 -39.16 -39.58
CA ASN A 341 14.30 -38.92 -39.89
C ASN A 341 13.90 -37.46 -39.58
N GLY A 342 12.74 -37.02 -40.05
CA GLY A 342 12.32 -35.61 -39.90
C GLY A 342 12.24 -35.11 -38.45
N ALA A 343 11.83 -35.98 -37.51
CA ALA A 343 11.80 -35.63 -36.09
C ALA A 343 13.21 -35.52 -35.50
N GLN A 344 14.10 -36.46 -35.85
CA GLN A 344 15.51 -36.41 -35.45
C GLN A 344 16.19 -35.16 -36.01
N THR A 345 15.99 -34.83 -37.29
CA THR A 345 16.51 -33.61 -37.92
C THR A 345 15.99 -32.36 -37.19
N MET A 346 14.69 -32.31 -36.90
CA MET A 346 14.11 -31.16 -36.20
C MET A 346 14.68 -31.01 -34.78
N ILE A 347 14.69 -32.07 -33.97
CA ILE A 347 15.07 -32.00 -32.55
C ILE A 347 16.57 -31.76 -32.37
N HIS A 348 17.42 -32.47 -33.12
CA HIS A 348 18.86 -32.47 -32.86
C HIS A 348 19.64 -31.43 -33.67
N VAL A 349 19.10 -31.00 -34.83
CA VAL A 349 19.84 -30.11 -35.75
C VAL A 349 19.16 -28.74 -35.83
N ILE A 350 17.88 -28.71 -36.21
CA ILE A 350 17.21 -27.47 -36.61
C ILE A 350 16.72 -26.66 -35.40
N ALA A 351 15.99 -27.27 -34.47
CA ALA A 351 15.39 -26.58 -33.33
C ALA A 351 16.43 -25.89 -32.43
N PRO A 352 17.59 -26.51 -32.07
CA PRO A 352 18.61 -25.83 -31.27
C PRO A 352 19.23 -24.61 -31.98
N GLN A 353 19.33 -24.63 -33.31
CA GLN A 353 19.81 -23.50 -34.10
C GLN A 353 18.74 -22.41 -34.20
N ALA A 354 17.50 -22.80 -34.49
CA ALA A 354 16.36 -21.90 -34.59
C ALA A 354 16.11 -21.16 -33.27
N PHE A 355 16.15 -21.88 -32.14
CA PHE A 355 15.94 -21.31 -30.80
C PHE A 355 16.95 -20.20 -30.51
N ARG A 356 18.25 -20.43 -30.77
CA ARG A 356 19.30 -19.42 -30.62
C ARG A 356 19.08 -18.18 -31.49
N ARG A 357 18.56 -18.36 -32.71
CA ARG A 357 18.28 -17.25 -33.62
C ARG A 357 17.09 -16.39 -33.20
N VAL A 358 16.09 -16.99 -32.53
CA VAL A 358 14.87 -16.27 -32.15
C VAL A 358 14.95 -15.61 -30.78
N ILE A 359 15.96 -15.91 -29.96
CA ILE A 359 16.07 -15.33 -28.61
C ILE A 359 15.91 -13.80 -28.61
N PRO A 360 16.57 -13.01 -29.50
CA PRO A 360 16.38 -11.56 -29.50
C PRO A 360 14.92 -11.15 -29.73
N THR A 361 14.22 -11.80 -30.66
CA THR A 361 12.80 -11.54 -30.95
C THR A 361 11.89 -12.00 -29.80
N MET A 362 12.22 -13.12 -29.15
CA MET A 362 11.51 -13.57 -27.95
C MET A 362 11.69 -12.59 -26.79
N THR A 363 12.87 -11.98 -26.63
CA THR A 363 13.10 -10.96 -25.60
C THR A 363 12.26 -9.71 -25.87
N ASN A 364 12.08 -9.31 -27.13
CA ASN A 364 11.14 -8.24 -27.48
C ASN A 364 9.69 -8.60 -27.11
N GLU A 365 9.25 -9.83 -27.39
CA GLU A 365 7.93 -10.32 -27.01
C GLU A 365 7.74 -10.33 -25.47
N LEU A 366 8.76 -10.71 -24.71
CA LEU A 366 8.75 -10.64 -23.24
C LEU A 366 8.57 -9.21 -22.72
N ILE A 367 9.23 -8.23 -23.34
CA ILE A 367 9.09 -6.80 -22.99
C ILE A 367 7.66 -6.32 -23.27
N LEU A 368 7.08 -6.72 -24.40
CA LEU A 368 5.71 -6.40 -24.75
C LEU A 368 4.73 -7.01 -23.74
N LEU A 369 4.87 -8.31 -23.45
CA LEU A 369 4.02 -9.00 -22.48
C LEU A 369 4.06 -8.34 -21.09
N TYR A 370 5.26 -7.92 -20.65
CA TYR A 370 5.41 -7.19 -19.39
C TYR A 370 4.62 -5.87 -19.39
N LYS A 371 4.65 -5.09 -20.48
CA LYS A 371 3.83 -3.88 -20.59
C LYS A 371 2.35 -4.21 -20.66
N ASP A 372 1.98 -5.26 -21.36
CA ASP A 372 0.57 -5.67 -21.54
C ASP A 372 -0.06 -6.22 -20.25
N THR A 373 0.72 -6.53 -19.21
CA THR A 373 0.18 -6.80 -17.86
C THR A 373 -0.72 -5.67 -17.35
N SER A 374 -0.44 -4.42 -17.75
CA SER A 374 -1.26 -3.25 -17.43
C SER A 374 -2.73 -3.38 -17.85
N LEU A 375 -3.02 -4.17 -18.89
CA LEU A 375 -4.38 -4.39 -19.37
C LEU A 375 -5.23 -5.17 -18.35
N LEU A 376 -4.59 -5.94 -17.46
CA LEU A 376 -5.27 -6.68 -16.39
C LEU A 376 -5.86 -5.77 -15.32
N ALA A 377 -5.41 -4.51 -15.22
CA ALA A 377 -6.03 -3.50 -14.34
C ALA A 377 -7.52 -3.30 -14.66
N ALA A 378 -7.91 -3.48 -15.93
CA ALA A 378 -9.28 -3.28 -16.37
C ALA A 378 -10.25 -4.35 -15.86
N VAL A 379 -9.74 -5.49 -15.36
CA VAL A 379 -10.51 -6.56 -14.71
C VAL A 379 -10.21 -6.64 -13.21
N GLY A 380 -9.58 -5.61 -12.63
CA GLY A 380 -9.37 -5.49 -11.19
C GLY A 380 -8.23 -6.34 -10.64
N ILE A 381 -7.32 -6.86 -11.49
CA ILE A 381 -6.10 -7.48 -10.98
C ILE A 381 -5.20 -6.39 -10.40
N MET A 382 -4.80 -6.58 -9.14
CA MET A 382 -3.89 -5.69 -8.42
C MET A 382 -2.44 -5.83 -8.93
N GLU A 383 -2.20 -5.28 -10.12
CA GLU A 383 -0.86 -5.05 -10.67
C GLU A 383 -0.50 -3.54 -10.65
N THR A 384 0.66 -3.17 -11.17
CA THR A 384 1.23 -1.81 -11.15
C THR A 384 0.23 -0.70 -11.46
N VAL A 385 -0.52 -0.80 -12.58
CA VAL A 385 -1.48 0.23 -13.01
C VAL A 385 -2.72 0.25 -12.15
N MET A 386 -3.20 -0.90 -11.67
CA MET A 386 -4.34 -0.98 -10.76
C MET A 386 -4.02 -0.36 -9.39
N TYR A 387 -2.83 -0.59 -8.83
CA TYR A 387 -2.41 0.09 -7.60
C TYR A 387 -2.34 1.61 -7.80
N ALA A 388 -1.74 2.07 -8.89
CA ALA A 388 -1.73 3.50 -9.22
C ALA A 388 -3.15 4.07 -9.35
N LYS A 389 -4.06 3.35 -10.02
CA LYS A 389 -5.47 3.73 -10.15
C LYS A 389 -6.17 3.87 -8.81
N THR A 390 -5.97 2.93 -7.89
CA THR A 390 -6.57 2.96 -6.55
C THR A 390 -6.07 4.17 -5.76
N ILE A 391 -4.77 4.46 -5.79
CA ILE A 391 -4.20 5.63 -5.12
C ILE A 391 -4.69 6.93 -5.76
N THR A 392 -4.78 7.00 -7.09
CA THR A 392 -5.33 8.16 -7.79
C THR A 392 -6.80 8.38 -7.44
N ALA A 393 -7.59 7.33 -7.29
CA ALA A 393 -8.98 7.45 -6.86
C ALA A 393 -9.10 7.96 -5.41
N ALA A 394 -8.20 7.53 -4.51
CA ALA A 394 -8.19 7.98 -3.11
C ALA A 394 -7.69 9.43 -2.96
N THR A 395 -6.65 9.81 -3.70
CA THR A 395 -5.99 11.13 -3.57
C THR A 395 -6.57 12.20 -4.49
N GLY A 396 -7.33 11.82 -5.52
CA GLY A 396 -7.77 12.74 -6.58
C GLY A 396 -6.62 13.23 -7.49
N ASN A 397 -5.45 12.59 -7.43
CA ASN A 397 -4.22 13.05 -8.10
C ASN A 397 -3.65 11.97 -9.05
N ILE A 398 -3.18 12.36 -10.23
CA ILE A 398 -2.72 11.45 -11.30
C ILE A 398 -1.24 11.04 -11.13
N THR A 399 -0.50 11.70 -10.24
CA THR A 399 0.91 11.40 -9.91
C THR A 399 1.25 9.91 -9.72
N PRO A 400 0.41 9.06 -9.08
CA PRO A 400 0.70 7.62 -8.95
C PRO A 400 0.94 6.90 -10.29
N TYR A 401 0.33 7.35 -11.40
CA TYR A 401 0.61 6.80 -12.72
C TYR A 401 2.00 7.13 -13.24
N ILE A 402 2.57 8.27 -12.86
CA ILE A 402 3.97 8.60 -13.17
C ILE A 402 4.92 7.67 -12.40
N VAL A 403 4.60 7.37 -11.14
CA VAL A 403 5.34 6.36 -10.36
C VAL A 403 5.29 4.99 -11.04
N ALA A 404 4.10 4.55 -11.47
CA ALA A 404 3.94 3.31 -12.25
C ALA A 404 4.77 3.32 -13.55
N ALA A 405 4.78 4.44 -14.29
CA ALA A 405 5.60 4.59 -15.49
C ALA A 405 7.11 4.44 -15.18
N GLY A 406 7.57 4.96 -14.04
CA GLY A 406 8.93 4.74 -13.55
C GLY A 406 9.26 3.26 -13.36
N PHE A 407 8.36 2.49 -12.73
CA PHE A 407 8.54 1.04 -12.55
C PHE A 407 8.54 0.26 -13.87
N TYR A 408 7.73 0.66 -14.86
CA TYR A 408 7.85 0.09 -16.20
C TYR A 408 9.24 0.36 -16.80
N LEU A 409 9.74 1.60 -16.73
CA LEU A 409 11.04 1.98 -17.28
C LEU A 409 12.23 1.25 -16.62
N ILE A 410 12.17 0.99 -15.31
CA ILE A 410 13.19 0.23 -14.57
C ILE A 410 13.44 -1.14 -15.22
N VAL A 411 12.40 -1.80 -15.74
CA VAL A 411 12.52 -3.11 -16.39
C VAL A 411 12.75 -2.98 -17.89
N THR A 412 12.00 -2.10 -18.58
CA THR A 412 12.04 -2.04 -20.04
C THR A 412 13.36 -1.50 -20.57
N LEU A 413 14.01 -0.53 -19.88
CA LEU A 413 15.27 0.05 -20.35
C LEU A 413 16.44 -0.93 -20.31
N PRO A 414 16.71 -1.67 -19.22
CA PRO A 414 17.72 -2.73 -19.22
C PRO A 414 17.43 -3.82 -20.25
N MET A 415 16.19 -4.29 -20.34
CA MET A 415 15.80 -5.35 -21.28
C MET A 415 15.97 -4.92 -22.75
N SER A 416 15.68 -3.66 -23.07
CA SER A 416 15.91 -3.10 -24.41
C SER A 416 17.40 -3.05 -24.75
N ARG A 417 18.25 -2.70 -23.78
CA ARG A 417 19.72 -2.73 -23.97
C ARG A 417 20.25 -4.14 -24.19
N ILE A 418 19.77 -5.11 -23.40
CA ILE A 418 20.11 -6.53 -23.57
C ILE A 418 19.73 -6.99 -24.97
N THR A 419 18.51 -6.71 -25.42
CA THR A 419 18.03 -7.12 -26.74
C THR A 419 18.89 -6.51 -27.85
N ARG A 420 19.20 -5.22 -27.77
CA ARG A 420 20.10 -4.54 -28.73
C ARG A 420 21.48 -5.19 -28.79
N ALA A 421 22.07 -5.53 -27.63
CA ALA A 421 23.36 -6.22 -27.58
C ALA A 421 23.29 -7.63 -28.19
N MET A 422 22.17 -8.34 -28.03
CA MET A 422 21.96 -9.66 -28.63
C MET A 422 21.78 -9.59 -30.16
N GLU A 423 21.09 -8.56 -30.66
CA GLU A 423 20.95 -8.32 -32.10
C GLU A 423 22.29 -7.99 -32.77
N GLU A 424 23.13 -7.17 -32.11
CA GLU A 424 24.48 -6.84 -32.57
C GLU A 424 25.40 -8.07 -32.64
N ARG A 425 25.34 -8.95 -31.64
CA ARG A 425 26.12 -10.21 -31.61
C ARG A 425 25.63 -11.25 -32.61
N SER A 426 24.33 -11.27 -32.91
CA SER A 426 23.74 -12.24 -33.84
C SER A 426 24.07 -11.96 -35.31
N GLY A 427 24.88 -10.93 -35.59
CA GLY A 427 25.43 -10.70 -36.92
C GLY A 427 24.36 -10.39 -37.94
N SER A 428 23.32 -9.63 -37.56
CA SER A 428 22.48 -8.96 -38.56
C SER A 428 23.38 -8.02 -39.34
N HIS A 429 23.95 -8.55 -40.42
CA HIS A 429 24.52 -7.79 -41.51
C HIS A 429 23.39 -6.89 -41.98
N LYS A 430 23.31 -5.68 -41.41
CA LYS A 430 22.61 -4.59 -42.06
C LYS A 430 23.26 -4.56 -43.43
N VAL A 431 22.57 -5.06 -44.45
CA VAL A 431 22.94 -4.80 -45.82
C VAL A 431 22.87 -3.30 -45.91
N ALA A 432 24.01 -2.65 -45.72
CA ALA A 432 24.18 -1.26 -46.07
C ALA A 432 23.81 -1.25 -47.54
N ILE A 433 22.63 -0.71 -47.85
CA ILE A 433 22.30 -0.34 -49.22
C ILE A 433 23.38 0.67 -49.57
N LYS A 434 24.48 0.22 -50.18
CA LYS A 434 25.43 1.09 -50.85
C LYS A 434 24.56 1.89 -51.80
N LYS A 435 24.30 3.16 -51.49
CA LYS A 435 23.76 4.09 -52.47
C LYS A 435 24.63 3.93 -53.69
N LYS A 436 24.05 3.37 -54.77
CA LYS A 436 24.69 3.32 -56.07
C LYS A 436 25.13 4.76 -56.36
N PRO A 437 26.41 5.04 -56.70
CA PRO A 437 26.79 6.39 -57.09
C PRO A 437 25.82 6.81 -58.20
N ALA A 438 25.21 7.98 -58.03
CA ALA A 438 24.22 8.47 -58.98
C ALA A 438 24.87 8.49 -60.36
N ASP A 439 24.41 7.59 -61.24
CA ASP A 439 24.73 7.68 -62.66
C ASP A 439 24.34 9.08 -63.10
N LYS A 440 25.33 9.84 -63.61
CA LYS A 440 25.12 11.17 -64.16
C LYS A 440 23.99 11.08 -65.18
N ALA A 441 22.88 11.76 -64.89
CA ALA A 441 21.74 11.81 -65.80
C ALA A 441 22.20 12.33 -67.17
N PRO A 442 21.76 11.72 -68.29
CA PRO A 442 22.11 12.20 -69.61
C PRO A 442 21.59 13.62 -69.81
N LYS A 443 22.46 14.52 -70.28
CA LYS A 443 22.14 15.89 -70.67
C LYS A 443 21.28 15.91 -71.93
N SER A 444 20.01 15.54 -71.83
CA SER A 444 19.05 15.75 -72.93
C SER A 444 17.60 15.52 -72.52
N LEU A 445 17.09 16.23 -71.52
CA LEU A 445 15.65 16.49 -71.43
C LEU A 445 15.47 17.93 -70.98
N GLN A 446 15.45 18.81 -71.98
CA GLN A 446 15.01 20.20 -71.87
C GLN A 446 13.56 20.26 -71.39
N LYS A 447 13.32 21.21 -70.49
CA LYS A 447 12.07 21.95 -70.24
C LYS A 447 10.77 21.31 -70.74
N GLN A 448 9.97 20.81 -69.80
CA GLN A 448 8.52 20.94 -69.90
C GLN A 448 7.97 21.29 -68.51
N SER A 449 7.58 22.56 -68.39
CA SER A 449 6.92 23.17 -67.23
C SER A 449 5.52 22.56 -67.06
N TRP A 450 5.24 22.00 -65.88
CA TRP A 450 3.88 21.71 -65.42
C TRP A 450 3.79 21.98 -63.92
N GLY A 451 3.09 23.05 -63.54
CA GLY A 451 2.73 23.41 -62.17
C GLY A 451 2.45 24.91 -62.04
N PRO A 452 1.28 25.35 -61.53
CA PRO A 452 0.92 26.76 -61.47
C PRO A 452 1.77 27.51 -60.43
N ASP A 453 2.12 28.75 -60.75
CA ASP A 453 2.99 29.59 -59.95
C ASP A 453 2.30 29.95 -58.62
N LEU A 454 2.96 29.62 -57.50
CA LEU A 454 2.48 29.82 -56.12
C LEU A 454 2.26 31.29 -55.73
N ASN A 455 2.57 32.23 -56.64
CA ASN A 455 2.36 33.66 -56.43
C ASN A 455 0.93 34.10 -56.82
N ASP A 456 0.27 33.44 -57.77
CA ASP A 456 -1.12 33.78 -58.16
C ASP A 456 -2.14 33.37 -57.07
N ALA A 457 -1.82 32.34 -56.28
CA ALA A 457 -2.68 31.88 -55.17
C ALA A 457 -2.67 32.81 -53.96
N LYS A 458 -1.70 33.72 -53.85
CA LYS A 458 -1.62 34.70 -52.76
C LYS A 458 -2.53 35.91 -53.00
N ASP A 459 -2.69 36.31 -54.26
CA ASP A 459 -3.52 37.46 -54.62
C ASP A 459 -5.02 37.13 -54.54
N GLU A 460 -5.42 35.89 -54.80
CA GLU A 460 -6.81 35.43 -54.65
C GLU A 460 -7.31 35.35 -53.19
N LEU A 461 -6.40 35.16 -52.23
CA LEU A 461 -6.73 35.12 -50.79
C LEU A 461 -6.86 36.51 -50.17
N ALA A 462 -6.17 37.52 -50.72
CA ALA A 462 -6.24 38.90 -50.23
C ALA A 462 -7.53 39.63 -50.65
N ILE A 463 -8.16 39.21 -51.75
CA ILE A 463 -9.41 39.84 -52.25
C ILE A 463 -10.65 39.35 -51.48
N LYS A 464 -10.62 38.15 -50.90
CA LYS A 464 -11.78 37.55 -50.19
C LYS A 464 -11.97 38.01 -48.74
N THR A 465 -11.03 38.74 -48.16
CA THR A 465 -11.11 39.24 -46.76
C THR A 465 -11.54 40.70 -46.64
N ALA A 466 -11.83 41.39 -47.75
CA ALA A 466 -12.28 42.79 -47.71
C ALA A 466 -13.81 42.97 -47.73
N ASP A 467 -14.59 41.88 -47.91
CA ASP A 467 -16.06 41.89 -47.92
C ASP A 467 -16.69 41.03 -46.79
N LEU A 468 -16.02 40.92 -45.63
CA LEU A 468 -16.58 40.31 -44.41
C LEU A 468 -16.46 41.24 -43.20
#